data_AF-A0A975SVK3-F1
#
_entry.id   AF-A0A975SVK3-F1
#
_cell.length_a   1.000
_cell.length_b   1.000
_cell.length_c   1.000
_cell.angle_alpha   90.00
_cell.angle_beta   90.00
_cell.angle_gamma   90.00
#
_symmetry.space_group_name_H-M   'P 1'
#
loop_
_entity.id
_entity.type
_entity.pdbx_description
1 polymer ?
#
loop_
_entity_poly.entity_id
_entity_poly.type
_entity_poly.pdbx_seq_one_letter_code
_entity_poly.pdbx_strand_id
1 'polypeptide(L)'
;MNEVVLLRRELMSEAMSLVAELDSHPAGSVLRCYARAVHGQRSAGCADADLPRVAREVAAQVLRTRRTPLPAPRAFIPRQREVRRIA
;
A
#
# COMPACT_ATOMS: atom_id res chain seq x y z
N MET A 1 19.84 -10.81 18.89
CA MET A 1 18.48 -10.68 18.29
C MET A 1 18.69 -10.53 16.79
N ASN A 2 17.95 -11.26 15.94
CA ASN A 2 18.21 -11.32 14.50
C ASN A 2 17.78 -9.99 13.82
N GLU A 3 18.70 -9.31 13.14
CA GLU A 3 18.49 -8.00 12.50
C GLU A 3 17.33 -8.03 11.50
N VAL A 4 17.15 -9.15 10.77
CA VAL A 4 16.04 -9.33 9.84
C VAL A 4 14.70 -9.37 10.57
N VAL A 5 14.67 -9.94 11.79
CA VAL A 5 13.45 -9.99 12.61
C VAL A 5 13.12 -8.61 13.18
N LEU A 6 14.14 -7.82 13.54
CA LEU A 6 13.96 -6.44 13.98
C LEU A 6 13.38 -5.57 12.87
N LEU A 7 14.03 -5.58 11.71
CA LEU A 7 13.56 -4.84 10.54
C LEU A 7 12.13 -5.20 10.18
N ARG A 8 11.80 -6.50 10.17
CA ARG A 8 10.43 -6.94 9.89
C ARG A 8 9.42 -6.38 10.91
N ARG A 9 9.76 -6.36 12.20
CA ARG A 9 8.89 -5.79 13.24
C ARG A 9 8.70 -4.30 13.06
N GLU A 10 9.77 -3.56 12.77
CA GLU A 10 9.72 -2.12 12.51
C GLU A 10 8.87 -1.80 11.28
N LEU A 11 9.07 -2.50 10.16
CA LEU A 11 8.26 -2.33 8.95
C LEU A 11 6.77 -2.60 9.21
N MET A 12 6.44 -3.62 10.01
CA MET A 12 5.05 -3.92 10.37
C MET A 12 4.46 -2.84 11.31
N SER A 13 5.24 -2.40 12.29
CA SER A 13 4.84 -1.33 13.22
C SER A 13 4.55 -0.04 12.47
N GLU A 14 5.43 0.36 11.56
CA GLU A 14 5.27 1.55 10.71
C GLU A 14 4.06 1.43 9.79
N ALA A 15 3.86 0.27 9.16
CA ALA A 15 2.69 0.03 8.31
C ALA A 15 1.38 0.18 9.09
N MET A 16 1.30 -0.36 10.31
CA MET A 16 0.10 -0.28 11.15
C MET A 16 -0.12 1.13 11.71
N SER A 17 0.95 1.82 12.12
CA SER A 17 0.90 3.24 12.50
C SER A 17 0.38 4.09 11.33
N LEU A 18 0.87 3.86 10.10
CA LEU A 18 0.43 4.62 8.93
C LEU A 18 -1.04 4.37 8.60
N VAL A 19 -1.54 3.15 8.79
CA VAL A 19 -2.98 2.85 8.66
C VAL A 19 -3.80 3.60 9.69
N ALA A 20 -3.35 3.67 10.94
CA ALA A 20 -4.04 4.40 12.00
C ALA A 20 -4.04 5.92 11.75
N GLU A 21 -2.95 6.49 11.24
CA GLU A 21 -2.86 7.91 10.89
C GLU A 21 -3.66 8.30 9.65
N LEU A 22 -3.84 7.38 8.71
CA LEU A 22 -4.58 7.59 7.46
C LEU A 22 -5.90 6.82 7.48
N ASP A 23 -6.66 6.95 8.56
CA ASP A 23 -7.96 6.30 8.77
C ASP A 23 -9.01 6.62 7.68
N SER A 24 -8.88 7.78 7.05
CA SER A 24 -9.69 8.19 5.89
C SER A 24 -9.39 7.40 4.60
N HIS A 25 -8.29 6.65 4.55
CA HIS A 25 -7.94 5.78 3.42
C HIS A 25 -8.25 4.31 3.74
N PRO A 26 -8.68 3.50 2.75
CA PRO A 26 -8.83 2.07 2.95
C PRO A 26 -7.50 1.44 3.38
N ALA A 27 -7.47 0.71 4.49
CA ALA A 27 -6.26 0.10 5.04
C ALA A 27 -5.46 -0.71 4.01
N GLY A 28 -6.13 -1.51 3.17
CA GLY A 28 -5.46 -2.28 2.11
C GLY A 28 -4.77 -1.40 1.04
N SER A 29 -5.26 -0.19 0.80
CA SER A 29 -4.59 0.77 -0.09
C SER A 29 -3.35 1.37 0.56
N VAL A 30 -3.42 1.70 1.86
CA VAL A 30 -2.27 2.18 2.64
C VAL A 30 -1.17 1.13 2.67
N LEU A 31 -1.50 -0.11 3.06
CA LEU A 31 -0.55 -1.23 3.13
C LEU A 31 0.11 -1.52 1.78
N ARG A 32 -0.65 -1.49 0.67
CA ARG A 32 -0.09 -1.67 -0.68
C ARG A 32 0.86 -0.53 -1.08
N CYS A 33 0.54 0.71 -0.72
CA CYS A 33 1.44 1.85 -0.99
C CYS A 33 2.73 1.72 -0.18
N TYR A 34 2.62 1.37 1.11
CA TYR A 34 3.77 1.15 1.97
C TYR A 34 4.67 0.00 1.46
N ALA A 35 4.09 -1.15 1.12
CA ALA A 35 4.85 -2.27 0.57
C ALA A 35 5.60 -1.92 -0.73
N ARG A 36 4.97 -1.12 -1.62
CA ARG A 36 5.63 -0.61 -2.83
C ARG A 36 6.75 0.37 -2.50
N ALA A 37 6.56 1.24 -1.53
CA ALA A 37 7.60 2.16 -1.08
C ALA A 37 8.80 1.40 -0.50
N VAL A 38 8.58 0.42 0.37
CA VAL A 38 9.64 -0.46 0.90
C VAL A 38 10.40 -1.14 -0.23
N HIS A 39 9.69 -1.75 -1.18
CA HIS A 39 10.33 -2.41 -2.32
C HIS A 39 11.15 -1.44 -3.19
N GLY A 40 10.59 -0.26 -3.48
CA GLY A 40 11.26 0.78 -4.27
C GLY A 40 12.52 1.30 -3.59
N GLN A 41 12.45 1.62 -2.29
CA GLN A 41 13.59 2.12 -1.53
C GLN A 41 14.68 1.06 -1.35
N ARG A 42 14.29 -0.21 -1.13
CA ARG A 42 15.25 -1.30 -1.07
C ARG A 42 15.99 -1.49 -2.39
N SER A 43 15.27 -1.38 -3.51
CA SER A 43 15.87 -1.47 -4.85
C SER A 43 16.78 -0.28 -5.17
N ALA A 44 16.54 0.88 -4.55
CA ALA A 44 17.38 2.07 -4.64
C ALA A 44 18.62 2.03 -3.71
N GLY A 45 18.83 0.95 -2.96
CA GLY A 45 19.97 0.81 -2.06
C GLY A 45 19.81 1.53 -0.72
N CYS A 46 18.58 1.86 -0.31
CA CYS A 46 18.31 2.40 1.03
C CYS A 46 18.78 1.40 2.10
N ALA A 47 19.49 1.90 3.11
CA ALA A 47 19.95 1.10 4.22
C ALA A 47 18.76 0.54 5.02
N ASP A 48 18.89 -0.71 5.50
CA ASP A 48 17.82 -1.37 6.26
C ASP A 48 17.38 -0.57 7.50
N ALA A 49 18.31 0.17 8.13
CA ALA A 49 18.00 1.04 9.29
C ALA A 49 17.10 2.24 8.94
N ASP A 50 17.19 2.77 7.72
CA ASP A 50 16.40 3.92 7.26
C ASP A 50 15.11 3.49 6.54
N LEU A 51 15.07 2.25 6.07
CA LEU A 51 14.02 1.74 5.20
C LEU A 51 12.60 1.94 5.75
N PRO A 52 12.30 1.71 7.05
CA PRO A 52 10.95 1.91 7.58
C PRO A 52 10.49 3.37 7.50
N ARG A 53 11.37 4.31 7.86
CA ARG A 53 11.10 5.75 7.88
C ARG A 53 10.95 6.31 6.46
N VAL A 54 11.89 6.02 5.57
CA VAL A 54 11.84 6.54 4.19
C VAL A 54 10.64 5.96 3.43
N ALA A 55 10.36 4.66 3.60
CA ALA A 55 9.17 4.05 2.99
C ALA A 55 7.87 4.67 3.51
N ARG A 56 7.82 5.05 4.79
CA ARG A 56 6.68 5.75 5.38
C ARG A 56 6.47 7.11 4.72
N GLU A 57 7.51 7.93 4.67
CA GLU A 57 7.46 9.27 4.08
C GLU A 57 6.96 9.23 2.63
N VAL A 58 7.51 8.32 1.83
CA VAL A 58 7.10 8.10 0.43
C VAL A 58 5.65 7.64 0.35
N ALA A 59 5.24 6.65 1.14
CA ALA A 59 3.87 6.14 1.12
C ALA A 59 2.86 7.23 1.53
N ALA A 60 3.15 7.98 2.59
CA ALA A 60 2.33 9.09 3.06
C ALA A 60 2.22 10.19 2.00
N GLN A 61 3.32 10.56 1.35
CA GLN A 61 3.32 11.55 0.27
C GLN A 61 2.46 11.09 -0.91
N VAL A 62 2.58 9.83 -1.32
CA VAL A 62 1.76 9.24 -2.39
C VAL A 62 0.28 9.24 -2.01
N LEU A 63 -0.07 8.92 -0.77
CA LEU A 63 -1.47 8.86 -0.32
C LEU A 63 -2.10 10.25 -0.15
N ARG A 64 -1.31 11.25 0.28
CA ARG A 64 -1.76 12.65 0.40
C ARG A 64 -1.96 13.31 -0.98
N THR A 65 -1.08 13.03 -1.93
CA THR A 65 -1.22 13.52 -3.31
C THR A 65 -2.36 12.83 -4.06
N ARG A 66 -2.61 11.55 -3.75
CA ARG A 66 -3.82 10.82 -4.16
C ARG A 66 -5.03 11.19 -3.30
N ARG A 67 -5.37 12.48 -3.17
CA ARG A 67 -6.74 12.85 -2.77
C ARG A 67 -7.71 12.26 -3.81
N THR A 68 -8.05 10.99 -3.63
CA THR A 68 -9.07 10.32 -4.42
C THR A 68 -10.39 10.94 -3.99
N PRO A 69 -11.14 11.60 -4.88
CA PRO A 69 -12.57 11.77 -4.63
C PRO A 69 -13.13 10.39 -4.27
N LEU A 70 -14.05 10.33 -3.30
CA LEU A 70 -14.75 9.09 -2.93
C LEU A 70 -15.06 8.30 -4.20
N PRO A 71 -14.82 6.97 -4.23
CA PRO A 71 -15.13 6.19 -5.42
C PRO A 71 -16.61 6.46 -5.75
N ALA A 72 -16.85 7.10 -6.90
CA ALA A 72 -18.20 7.20 -7.43
C ALA A 72 -18.79 5.79 -7.39
N PRO A 73 -20.03 5.62 -6.91
CA PRO A 73 -20.63 4.31 -6.73
C PRO A 73 -20.42 3.51 -8.01
N ARG A 74 -19.73 2.36 -7.87
CA ARG A 74 -19.38 1.51 -9.00
C ARG A 74 -20.65 1.26 -9.80
N ALA A 75 -20.74 1.83 -11.01
CA ALA A 75 -21.80 1.50 -11.92
C ALA A 75 -21.77 -0.02 -12.10
N PHE A 76 -22.90 -0.66 -11.79
CA PHE A 76 -23.13 -2.07 -11.98
C PHE A 76 -22.63 -2.48 -13.37
N ILE A 77 -21.62 -3.36 -13.43
CA ILE A 77 -21.20 -3.99 -14.68
C ILE A 77 -22.05 -5.25 -14.83
N PRO A 78 -23.06 -5.29 -15.72
CA PRO A 78 -23.79 -6.52 -15.96
C PRO A 78 -22.81 -7.55 -16.50
N ARG A 79 -22.78 -8.74 -15.89
CA ARG A 79 -22.01 -9.88 -16.39
C ARG A 79 -22.46 -10.20 -17.81
N GLN A 80 -21.67 -9.80 -18.81
CA GLN A 80 -21.80 -10.34 -20.16
C GLN A 80 -21.29 -11.78 -20.14
N ARG A 81 -22.19 -12.72 -19.82
CA ARG A 81 -22.00 -14.13 -20.16
C ARG A 81 -22.84 -14.42 -21.39
N GLU A 82 -22.45 -13.84 -22.52
CA GLU A 82 -22.89 -14.35 -23.83
C GLU A 82 -22.21 -15.70 -24.04
N VAL A 83 -22.90 -16.74 -23.62
CA VAL A 83 -22.62 -18.10 -24.06
C VAL A 83 -22.95 -18.14 -25.55
N ARG A 84 -21.95 -17.93 -26.40
CA ARG A 84 -22.01 -18.36 -27.80
C ARG A 84 -22.20 -19.88 -27.80
N ARG A 85 -23.46 -20.34 -27.86
CA ARG A 85 -23.76 -21.69 -28.35
C ARG A 85 -23.48 -21.69 -29.84
N ILE A 86 -22.29 -22.18 -30.19
CA ILE A 86 -22.02 -22.73 -31.52
C ILE A 86 -22.18 -24.24 -31.35
N ALA A 87 -23.30 -24.77 -31.83
CA ALA A 87 -23.55 -26.13 -32.34
C ALA A 87 -25.07 -26.34 -32.38
#